data_AF-A0A1H1C153-F1
#
_entry.id   AF-A0A1H1C153-F1
#
_cell.length_a   1.000
_cell.length_b   1.000
_cell.length_c   1.000
_cell.angle_alpha   90.00
_cell.angle_beta   90.00
_cell.angle_gamma   90.00
#
_symmetry.space_group_name_H-M   'P 1'
#
loop_
_entity.id
_entity.type
_entity.pdbx_description
1 polymer ?
#
loop_
_entity_poly.entity_id
_entity_poly.type
_entity_poly.pdbx_seq_one_letter_code
_entity_poly.pdbx_strand_id
1 'polypeptide(L)' 'MNQSLWTRFLLVSVTLVTLGFVVSAFLTPPDPYTQILTVPVILLVAIPLSYWIVYKRGLPV' A
#
# COMPACT_ATOMS: atom_id res chain seq x y z
N MET A 1 -20.59 -10.95 -0.06
CA MET A 1 -20.69 -9.92 1.00
C MET A 1 -20.35 -8.57 0.38
N ASN A 2 -21.27 -7.61 0.41
CA ASN A 2 -21.03 -6.28 -0.15
C ASN A 2 -20.11 -5.50 0.81
N GLN A 3 -18.78 -5.60 0.62
CA GLN A 3 -17.82 -4.96 1.52
C GLN A 3 -17.88 -3.44 1.40
N SER A 4 -17.88 -2.74 2.54
CA SER A 4 -17.86 -1.28 2.61
C SER A 4 -16.61 -0.71 1.93
N LEU A 5 -16.70 0.52 1.41
CA LEU A 5 -15.56 1.20 0.79
C LEU A 5 -14.36 1.29 1.75
N TRP A 6 -14.63 1.43 3.05
CA TRP A 6 -13.61 1.42 4.10
C TRP A 6 -12.85 0.08 4.15
N THR A 7 -13.55 -1.05 4.17
CA THR A 7 -12.91 -2.37 4.16
C THR A 7 -12.08 -2.58 2.89
N ARG A 8 -12.61 -2.17 1.73
CA ARG A 8 -11.85 -2.24 0.47
C ARG A 8 -10.60 -1.37 0.49
N PHE A 9 -10.70 -0.14 1.02
CA PHE A 9 -9.56 0.75 1.18
C PHE A 9 -8.48 0.14 2.06
N LEU A 10 -8.85 -0.46 3.20
CA LEU A 10 -7.90 -1.14 4.08
C LEU A 10 -7.24 -2.33 3.39
N LEU A 11 -8.02 -3.16 2.70
CA LEU A 11 -7.47 -4.32 1.96
C LEU A 11 -6.49 -3.89 0.87
N VAL A 12 -6.84 -2.88 0.08
CA VAL A 12 -5.96 -2.35 -0.97
C VAL A 12 -4.71 -1.73 -0.34
N SER A 13 -4.86 -0.97 0.76
CA SER A 13 -3.73 -0.33 1.46
C SER A 13 -2.75 -1.37 1.99
N VAL A 14 -3.24 -2.37 2.73
CA VAL A 14 -2.39 -3.45 3.27
C VAL A 14 -1.71 -4.19 2.13
N THR A 15 -2.44 -4.53 1.06
CA THR A 15 -1.86 -5.22 -0.10
C THR A 15 -0.73 -4.41 -0.73
N LEU A 16 -0.95 -3.13 -1.01
CA LEU A 16 0.06 -2.27 -1.62
C LEU A 16 1.27 -2.03 -0.71
N VAL A 17 1.05 -1.85 0.60
CA VAL A 17 2.14 -1.70 1.56
C VAL A 17 2.97 -2.98 1.67
N THR A 18 2.32 -4.15 1.76
CA THR A 18 3.03 -5.44 1.80
C THR A 18 3.83 -5.66 0.52
N LEU A 19 3.24 -5.44 -0.66
CA LEU A 19 3.96 -5.56 -1.93
C LEU A 19 5.13 -4.59 -2.01
N GLY A 20 4.92 -3.31 -1.65
CA GLY A 20 5.97 -2.30 -1.64
C GLY A 20 7.12 -2.68 -0.70
N PHE A 21 6.79 -3.17 0.50
CA PHE A 21 7.79 -3.62 1.48
C PHE A 21 8.58 -4.83 0.96
N VAL A 22 7.90 -5.84 0.42
CA VAL A 22 8.54 -7.03 -0.15
C VAL A 22 9.47 -6.65 -1.30
N VAL A 23 8.99 -5.84 -2.24
CA VAL A 23 9.81 -5.36 -3.38
C VAL A 23 11.01 -4.57 -2.86
N SER A 24 10.84 -3.70 -1.88
CA SER A 24 11.95 -2.96 -1.29
C SER A 24 12.97 -3.89 -0.62
N ALA A 25 12.53 -4.92 0.10
CA ALA A 25 13.43 -5.89 0.74
C ALA A 25 14.21 -6.76 -0.27
N PHE A 26 13.69 -6.93 -1.50
CA PHE A 26 14.43 -7.57 -2.59
C PHE A 26 15.45 -6.64 -3.26
N LEU A 27 15.12 -5.35 -3.36
CA LEU A 27 15.97 -4.36 -4.06
C LEU A 27 17.01 -3.71 -3.15
N THR A 28 16.78 -3.74 -1.84
CA THR A 28 17.59 -3.06 -0.84
C THR A 28 17.90 -4.00 0.32
N PRO A 29 19.00 -3.78 1.07
CA PRO A 29 19.30 -4.64 2.22
C PRO A 29 18.16 -4.63 3.24
N PRO A 30 17.78 -5.79 3.81
CA PRO A 30 16.71 -5.88 4.79
C PRO A 30 17.23 -5.48 6.18
N ASP A 31 17.77 -4.27 6.31
CA ASP A 31 18.32 -3.72 7.54
C ASP A 31 17.47 -2.55 8.08
N PRO A 32 17.52 -2.26 9.39
CA PRO A 32 16.70 -1.22 9.99
C PRO A 32 16.93 0.19 9.42
N TYR A 33 18.16 0.53 9.01
CA TYR A 33 18.49 1.85 8.49
C TYR A 33 17.94 2.05 7.08
N THR A 34 17.95 1.01 6.25
CA THR A 34 17.32 1.11 4.93
C THR A 34 15.79 1.04 5.03
N GLN A 35 15.25 0.25 5.97
CA GLN A 35 13.81 0.13 6.19
C GLN A 35 13.18 1.41 6.78
N ILE A 36 13.88 2.13 7.67
CA ILE A 36 13.36 3.40 8.21
C ILE A 36 13.21 4.48 7.13
N LEU A 37 13.95 4.37 6.02
CA LEU A 37 13.87 5.29 4.89
C LEU A 37 12.86 4.83 3.84
N THR A 38 12.81 3.53 3.55
CA THR A 38 11.96 2.98 2.49
C THR A 38 10.49 2.86 2.91
N VAL A 39 10.21 2.52 4.18
CA VAL A 39 8.83 2.39 4.67
C VAL A 39 8.02 3.69 4.57
N PRO A 40 8.53 4.87 4.98
CA PRO A 40 7.83 6.14 4.78
C PRO A 40 7.51 6.41 3.31
N VAL A 41 8.44 6.13 2.40
CA VAL A 41 8.23 6.30 0.95
C VAL A 41 7.10 5.39 0.46
N ILE A 42 7.12 4.11 0.87
CA ILE A 42 6.05 3.16 0.55
C ILE A 42 4.70 3.67 1.05
N LEU A 43 4.61 4.14 2.30
CA LEU A 43 3.36 4.65 2.87
C LEU A 43 2.85 5.90 2.14
N LEU A 44 3.77 6.83 1.82
CA LEU A 44 3.45 8.05 1.08
C LEU A 44 2.93 7.77 -0.33
N VAL A 45 3.25 6.62 -0.92
CA VAL A 45 2.74 6.22 -2.24
C VAL A 45 1.50 5.31 -2.13
N ALA A 46 1.56 4.29 -1.28
CA ALA A 46 0.53 3.25 -1.17
C ALA A 46 -0.79 3.81 -0.62
N ILE A 47 -0.76 4.72 0.37
CA ILE A 47 -1.98 5.28 0.96
C ILE A 47 -2.73 6.16 -0.05
N PRO A 48 -2.10 7.15 -0.72
CA PRO A 48 -2.78 7.93 -1.75
C PRO A 48 -3.25 7.09 -2.94
N LEU A 49 -2.45 6.09 -3.35
CA LEU A 49 -2.83 5.20 -4.45
C LEU A 49 -4.05 4.35 -4.09
N SER A 50 -4.11 3.83 -2.86
CA SER A 50 -5.27 3.09 -2.35
C SER A 50 -6.52 3.96 -2.33
N TYR A 51 -6.38 5.21 -1.89
CA TYR A 51 -7.48 6.18 -1.90
C TYR A 51 -7.97 6.42 -3.33
N TRP A 52 -7.04 6.63 -4.28
CA TRP A 52 -7.39 6.81 -5.67
C TRP A 52 -8.14 5.60 -6.23
N ILE A 53 -7.61 4.39 -6.06
CA ILE A 53 -8.21 3.15 -6.59
C ILE A 53 -9.63 2.94 -6.06
N VAL A 54 -9.83 3.13 -4.76
CA VAL A 54 -11.11 2.79 -4.11
C VAL A 54 -12.14 3.90 -4.25
N TYR A 55 -11.76 5.16 -4.05
CA TYR A 55 -12.72 6.27 -3.96
C TYR A 55 -12.80 7.11 -5.23
N LYS A 56 -11.70 7.33 -5.96
CA LYS A 56 -11.71 8.21 -7.14
C LYS A 56 -11.89 7.44 -8.46
N ARG A 57 -11.36 6.23 -8.55
CA ARG A 57 -11.38 5.41 -9.76
C ARG A 57 -12.45 4.34 -9.75
N GLY A 58 -13.21 4.23 -8.64
CA GLY A 58 -14.33 3.31 -8.43
C GLY A 58 -14.18 2.05 -9.25
N LEU A 59 -13.42 1.07 -8.76
CA LEU A 59 -13.42 -0.27 -9.36
C LEU A 59 -14.88 -0.64 -9.68
N PRO A 60 -15.25 -0.88 -10.95
CA PRO A 60 -16.60 -1.31 -11.28
C PRO A 60 -16.78 -2.65 -10.57
N VAL A 61 -17.62 -2.65 -9.54
CA VAL A 61 -18.12 -3.86 -8.89
C VAL A 61 -19.44 -4.23 -9.52
#